data_AF-A0A552C0J4-F1
#
_entry.id   AF-A0A552C0J4-F1
#
_cell.length_a   1.000
_cell.length_b   1.000
_cell.length_c   1.000
_cell.angle_alpha   90.00
_cell.angle_beta   90.00
_cell.angle_gamma   90.00
#
_symmetry.space_group_name_H-M   'P 1'
#
loop_
_entity.id
_entity.type
_entity.pdbx_description
1 polymer ?
#
loop_
_entity_poly.entity_id
_entity_poly.type
_entity_poly.pdbx_seq_one_letter_code
_entity_poly.pdbx_strand_id
1 'polypeptide(L)'
;MTKAAISPQDLSWPFWPIVPLYPYGQRRTIRQEVVKDTLWTFEQLQGIFYVVVPIRMTVIKLASGGLFVYAPVAPTPECIRLMRELESEHGEVKYIILPTISGIEHKVFVGPFARYFPKAIVYVAPNQWSFPLNLPLSWLGLPAKRTEILPADSATTPLGKDFSYEILPAIDLNVGYFSEVAFFHHYSQTLLLTDGIISIPENPPAILELDPYPLLFHAKNTAKDLVEDTPENRRRGWQRICLFALYFQPPVLAVPNWIKVFRDAFTAKEKSKKAYFGLFPFQWGDDWQKTFLNLRREGRLIVAPILQTLILNRTTDEVSQWVDRIAQWPIKQVIPCHFASPIQADRQEFQQAFSFLLKDSYLPKDDLQCLESIDSFFVRWRLTPPPDKKL
;
A
#
# COMPACT_ATOMS: atom_id res chain seq x y z
N MET A 1 -23.68 -1.89 22.00
CA MET A 1 -22.45 -2.33 22.69
C MET A 1 -21.56 -1.14 22.91
N THR A 2 -21.13 -0.87 24.15
CA THR A 2 -20.14 0.16 24.48
C THR A 2 -18.85 -0.13 23.72
N LYS A 3 -18.33 0.82 22.92
CA LYS A 3 -16.98 0.70 22.33
C LYS A 3 -16.01 0.48 23.49
N ALA A 4 -15.45 -0.73 23.61
CA ALA A 4 -14.46 -1.02 24.62
C ALA A 4 -13.31 -0.02 24.48
N ALA A 5 -12.87 0.58 25.59
CA ALA A 5 -11.74 1.49 25.58
C ALA A 5 -10.50 0.74 25.08
N ILE A 6 -9.80 1.31 24.10
CA ILE A 6 -8.66 0.67 23.46
C ILE A 6 -7.42 0.89 24.32
N SER A 7 -6.82 -0.19 24.79
CA SER A 7 -5.61 -0.20 25.61
C SER A 7 -4.34 -0.26 24.75
N PRO A 8 -3.15 0.13 25.26
CA PRO A 8 -1.88 -0.05 24.53
C PRO A 8 -1.58 -1.52 24.17
N GLN A 9 -2.06 -2.47 24.98
CA GLN A 9 -1.92 -3.90 24.73
C GLN A 9 -2.74 -4.31 23.48
N ASP A 10 -3.88 -3.68 23.24
CA ASP A 10 -4.71 -3.94 22.05
C ASP A 10 -4.00 -3.60 20.74
N LEU A 11 -2.97 -2.73 20.78
CA LEU A 11 -2.26 -2.24 19.60
C LEU A 11 -0.95 -2.98 19.36
N SER A 12 -0.61 -3.91 20.23
CA SER A 12 0.71 -4.54 20.25
C SER A 12 0.99 -5.34 18.98
N TRP A 13 2.11 -5.02 18.34
CA TRP A 13 2.69 -5.79 17.23
C TRP A 13 4.14 -6.17 17.53
N PRO A 14 4.40 -7.29 18.24
CA PRO A 14 5.75 -7.61 18.73
C PRO A 14 6.74 -7.98 17.63
N PHE A 15 6.28 -8.36 16.44
CA PHE A 15 7.13 -8.76 15.31
C PHE A 15 7.64 -7.59 14.47
N TRP A 16 7.39 -6.34 14.89
CA TRP A 16 7.88 -5.15 14.19
C TRP A 16 9.40 -5.11 13.94
N PRO A 17 10.29 -5.72 14.75
CA PRO A 17 11.73 -5.69 14.45
C PRO A 17 12.11 -6.43 13.15
N ILE A 18 11.27 -7.35 12.66
CA ILE A 18 11.52 -8.08 11.40
C ILE A 18 11.47 -7.13 10.20
N VAL A 19 10.46 -6.26 10.19
CA VAL A 19 10.27 -5.23 9.15
C VAL A 19 9.90 -3.93 9.88
N PRO A 20 10.90 -3.09 10.23
CA PRO A 20 10.73 -1.98 11.17
C PRO A 20 10.06 -0.76 10.51
N LEU A 21 8.79 -0.94 10.12
CA LEU A 21 7.94 0.11 9.57
C LEU A 21 7.15 0.80 10.67
N TYR A 22 7.11 2.13 10.65
CA TYR A 22 6.20 2.91 11.50
C TYR A 22 4.76 2.38 11.34
N PRO A 23 3.91 2.34 12.39
CA PRO A 23 4.15 2.77 13.77
C PRO A 23 4.82 1.70 14.66
N TYR A 24 5.65 0.85 14.06
CA TYR A 24 6.43 -0.18 14.72
C TYR A 24 5.52 -1.14 15.50
N GLY A 25 5.72 -1.25 16.81
CA GLY A 25 5.01 -2.18 17.68
C GLY A 25 3.64 -1.73 18.18
N GLN A 26 3.10 -0.61 17.69
CA GLN A 26 1.82 -0.05 18.15
C GLN A 26 0.96 0.34 16.94
N ARG A 27 0.12 -0.57 16.46
CA ARG A 27 -0.67 -0.37 15.24
C ARG A 27 -2.15 -0.29 15.56
N ARG A 28 -2.77 0.86 15.27
CA ARG A 28 -4.23 1.04 15.31
C ARG A 28 -4.87 0.42 14.08
N THR A 29 -6.07 -0.13 14.26
CA THR A 29 -6.90 -0.64 13.19
C THR A 29 -8.24 0.09 13.13
N ILE A 30 -8.57 0.66 11.97
CA ILE A 30 -9.93 1.13 11.66
C ILE A 30 -10.62 0.07 10.82
N ARG A 31 -11.75 -0.46 11.29
CA ARG A 31 -12.67 -1.25 10.47
C ARG A 31 -13.74 -0.34 9.88
N GLN A 32 -13.95 -0.42 8.57
CA GLN A 32 -15.05 0.24 7.87
C GLN A 32 -15.89 -0.82 7.15
N GLU A 33 -17.21 -0.75 7.30
CA GLU A 33 -18.14 -1.48 6.44
C GLU A 33 -18.34 -0.69 5.15
N VAL A 34 -18.05 -1.33 4.02
CA VAL A 34 -18.06 -0.72 2.69
C VAL A 34 -19.29 -1.18 1.91
N VAL A 35 -19.63 -2.47 2.02
CA VAL A 35 -20.90 -3.03 1.52
C VAL A 35 -21.57 -3.72 2.70
N LYS A 36 -22.78 -3.29 3.00
CA LYS A 36 -23.55 -3.76 4.14
C LYS A 36 -23.59 -5.29 4.21
N ASP A 37 -23.26 -5.83 5.38
CA ASP A 37 -23.28 -7.26 5.72
C ASP A 37 -22.45 -8.16 4.77
N THR A 38 -21.51 -7.55 4.02
CA THR A 38 -20.85 -8.23 2.88
C THR A 38 -19.35 -7.93 2.76
N LEU A 39 -18.93 -6.66 2.85
CA LEU A 39 -17.55 -6.25 2.58
C LEU A 39 -17.09 -5.22 3.60
N TRP A 40 -15.95 -5.49 4.24
CA TRP A 40 -15.30 -4.62 5.22
C TRP A 40 -13.85 -4.38 4.85
N THR A 41 -13.33 -3.22 5.21
CA THR A 41 -11.90 -2.90 5.11
C THR A 41 -11.33 -2.68 6.50
N PHE A 42 -10.07 -3.04 6.68
CA PHE A 42 -9.30 -2.90 7.91
C PHE A 42 -8.02 -2.15 7.58
N GLU A 43 -7.89 -0.93 8.08
CA GLU A 43 -6.77 -0.05 7.79
C GLU A 43 -5.82 0.08 8.97
N GLN A 44 -4.52 0.04 8.68
CA GLN A 44 -3.45 0.42 9.59
C GLN A 44 -2.51 1.42 8.89
N LEU A 45 -1.56 2.00 9.62
CA LEU A 45 -0.51 2.82 9.02
C LEU A 45 0.72 1.97 8.70
N GLN A 46 1.45 2.34 7.65
CA GLN A 46 2.80 1.86 7.35
C GLN A 46 3.67 3.01 6.82
N GLY A 47 4.97 3.02 7.12
CA GLY A 47 5.86 4.04 6.57
C GLY A 47 7.26 4.09 7.18
N ILE A 48 8.10 4.97 6.63
CA ILE A 48 9.49 5.21 7.01
C ILE A 48 9.71 6.73 7.10
N PHE A 49 10.47 7.23 8.07
CA PHE A 49 10.71 8.67 8.28
C PHE A 49 9.44 9.54 8.33
N TYR A 50 8.37 9.02 8.95
CA TYR A 50 7.03 9.63 8.97
C TYR A 50 6.39 9.87 7.59
N VAL A 51 6.97 9.37 6.52
CA VAL A 51 6.29 9.23 5.23
C VAL A 51 5.38 8.02 5.35
N VAL A 52 4.17 8.27 5.86
CA VAL A 52 3.23 7.22 6.27
C VAL A 52 2.00 7.22 5.39
N VAL A 53 1.60 6.03 4.96
CA VAL A 53 0.40 5.81 4.14
C VAL A 53 -0.45 4.69 4.76
N PRO A 54 -1.76 4.65 4.49
CA PRO A 54 -2.59 3.52 4.90
C PRO A 54 -2.10 2.23 4.25
N ILE A 55 -2.20 1.12 4.97
CA ILE A 55 -2.17 -0.26 4.45
C ILE A 55 -3.47 -0.94 4.83
N ARG A 56 -4.04 -1.71 3.91
CA ARG A 56 -5.42 -2.18 4.03
C ARG A 56 -5.56 -3.67 3.76
N MET A 57 -6.33 -4.31 4.62
CA MET A 57 -6.88 -5.65 4.44
C MET A 57 -8.36 -5.52 4.08
N THR A 58 -8.84 -6.37 3.18
CA THR A 58 -10.27 -6.44 2.81
C THR A 58 -10.84 -7.79 3.25
N VAL A 59 -12.01 -7.75 3.89
CA VAL A 59 -12.72 -8.94 4.37
C VAL A 59 -14.07 -9.02 3.66
N ILE A 60 -14.38 -10.18 3.09
CA ILE A 60 -15.60 -10.40 2.31
C ILE A 60 -16.33 -11.65 2.81
N LYS A 61 -17.64 -11.54 2.97
CA LYS A 61 -18.52 -12.67 3.24
C LYS A 61 -18.70 -13.51 1.97
N LEU A 62 -18.47 -14.81 2.08
CA LEU A 62 -18.61 -15.75 0.97
C LEU A 62 -20.08 -16.19 0.80
N ALA A 63 -20.52 -16.42 -0.44
CA ALA A 63 -21.82 -17.01 -0.72
C ALA A 63 -21.96 -18.45 -0.19
N SER A 64 -20.83 -19.13 0.08
CA SER A 64 -20.79 -20.44 0.73
C SER A 64 -20.75 -20.38 2.27
N GLY A 65 -20.90 -19.18 2.84
CA GLY A 65 -20.71 -18.90 4.28
C GLY A 65 -19.24 -18.79 4.66
N GLY A 66 -18.96 -18.10 5.77
CA GLY A 66 -17.60 -17.78 6.21
C GLY A 66 -17.01 -16.56 5.51
N LEU A 67 -15.74 -16.29 5.82
CA LEU A 67 -15.04 -15.07 5.43
C LEU A 67 -13.83 -15.36 4.54
N PHE A 68 -13.61 -14.45 3.60
CA PHE A 68 -12.41 -14.32 2.78
C PHE A 68 -11.63 -13.09 3.22
N VAL A 69 -10.31 -13.19 3.30
CA VAL A 69 -9.42 -12.11 3.72
C VAL A 69 -8.37 -11.86 2.64
N TYR A 70 -8.31 -10.65 2.11
CA TYR A 70 -7.35 -10.19 1.11
C TYR A 70 -6.33 -9.24 1.73
N ALA A 71 -5.03 -9.49 1.47
CA ALA A 71 -3.90 -8.68 1.95
C ALA A 71 -3.94 -8.38 3.46
N PRO A 72 -3.75 -9.38 4.35
CA PRO A 72 -3.80 -9.18 5.78
C PRO A 72 -2.92 -8.04 6.30
N VAL A 73 -3.45 -7.29 7.26
CA VAL A 73 -2.69 -6.32 8.07
C VAL A 73 -2.22 -6.96 9.37
N ALA A 74 -1.44 -6.24 10.19
CA ALA A 74 -0.89 -6.80 11.41
C ALA A 74 -2.01 -7.28 12.35
N PRO A 75 -1.98 -8.54 12.83
CA PRO A 75 -2.97 -9.11 13.72
C PRO A 75 -2.76 -8.62 15.16
N THR A 76 -2.92 -7.32 15.40
CA THR A 76 -2.99 -6.77 16.75
C THR A 76 -4.21 -7.32 17.47
N PRO A 77 -4.23 -7.37 18.82
CA PRO A 77 -5.43 -7.84 19.53
C PRO A 77 -6.70 -7.03 19.18
N GLU A 78 -6.58 -5.74 18.88
CA GLU A 78 -7.66 -4.92 18.31
C GLU A 78 -8.19 -5.49 16.98
N CYS A 79 -7.29 -5.72 16.02
CA CYS A 79 -7.64 -6.28 14.71
C CYS A 79 -8.30 -7.65 14.85
N ILE A 80 -7.73 -8.54 15.68
CA ILE A 80 -8.27 -9.88 15.90
C ILE A 80 -9.65 -9.84 16.56
N ARG A 81 -9.88 -8.96 17.55
CA ARG A 81 -11.21 -8.79 18.15
C ARG A 81 -12.25 -8.37 17.11
N LEU A 82 -11.92 -7.39 16.27
CA LEU A 82 -12.79 -6.94 15.17
C LEU A 82 -13.06 -8.05 14.14
N MET A 83 -12.10 -8.96 13.90
CA MET A 83 -12.30 -10.14 13.06
C MET A 83 -13.21 -11.18 13.73
N ARG A 84 -13.10 -11.39 15.05
CA ARG A 84 -13.96 -12.34 15.79
C ARG A 84 -15.42 -11.89 15.80
N GLU A 85 -15.69 -10.58 15.83
CA GLU A 85 -17.04 -10.05 15.64
C GLU A 85 -17.62 -10.51 14.29
N LEU A 86 -16.87 -10.34 13.19
CA LEU A 86 -17.30 -10.80 11.87
C LEU A 86 -17.48 -12.33 11.81
N GLU A 87 -16.58 -13.12 12.42
CA GLU A 87 -16.73 -14.58 12.45
C GLU A 87 -17.98 -15.02 13.22
N SER A 88 -18.35 -14.30 14.29
CA SER A 88 -19.54 -14.62 15.08
C SER A 88 -20.84 -14.41 14.30
N GLU A 89 -20.85 -13.50 13.33
CA GLU A 89 -22.03 -13.15 12.55
C GLU A 89 -22.08 -13.83 11.18
N HIS A 90 -20.92 -14.12 10.57
CA HIS A 90 -20.83 -14.54 9.17
C HIS A 90 -20.12 -15.89 8.96
N GLY A 91 -19.58 -16.47 10.02
CA GLY A 91 -18.86 -17.75 10.00
C GLY A 91 -17.34 -17.59 9.92
N GLU A 92 -16.62 -18.69 10.07
CA GLU A 92 -15.16 -18.72 10.17
C GLU A 92 -14.44 -18.14 8.94
N VAL A 93 -13.23 -17.64 9.16
CA VAL A 93 -12.32 -17.30 8.04
C VAL A 93 -11.92 -18.59 7.32
N LYS A 94 -12.32 -18.70 6.05
CA LYS A 94 -12.02 -19.85 5.18
C LYS A 94 -10.75 -19.64 4.36
N TYR A 95 -10.52 -18.42 3.88
CA TYR A 95 -9.41 -18.13 2.96
C TYR A 95 -8.68 -16.85 3.34
N ILE A 96 -7.35 -16.90 3.26
CA ILE A 96 -6.45 -15.76 3.45
C ILE A 96 -5.57 -15.64 2.21
N ILE A 97 -5.58 -14.49 1.55
CA ILE A 97 -4.84 -14.26 0.32
C ILE A 97 -3.62 -13.36 0.59
N LEU A 98 -2.45 -13.80 0.18
CA LEU A 98 -1.27 -12.96 -0.08
C LEU A 98 -1.23 -12.64 -1.58
N PRO A 99 -1.72 -11.47 -2.01
CA PRO A 99 -1.95 -11.18 -3.42
C PRO A 99 -0.78 -10.51 -4.12
N THR A 100 0.40 -10.45 -3.51
CA THR A 100 1.60 -9.83 -4.10
C THR A 100 2.85 -10.61 -3.72
N ILE A 101 3.91 -10.48 -4.53
CA ILE A 101 5.23 -11.07 -4.25
C ILE A 101 6.28 -10.03 -3.84
N SER A 102 6.06 -8.75 -4.14
CA SER A 102 7.02 -7.64 -4.03
C SER A 102 6.90 -6.82 -2.75
N GLY A 103 5.69 -6.65 -2.21
CA GLY A 103 5.46 -5.88 -0.98
C GLY A 103 5.75 -6.68 0.29
N ILE A 104 6.92 -6.47 0.90
CA ILE A 104 7.27 -7.14 2.17
C ILE A 104 6.30 -6.75 3.29
N GLU A 105 5.78 -5.53 3.25
CA GLU A 105 4.75 -4.98 4.12
C GLU A 105 3.41 -5.72 4.01
N HIS A 106 3.08 -6.29 2.84
CA HIS A 106 1.90 -7.13 2.66
C HIS A 106 2.15 -8.60 3.05
N LYS A 107 3.41 -9.06 2.94
CA LYS A 107 3.82 -10.44 3.22
C LYS A 107 4.01 -10.73 4.71
N VAL A 108 4.65 -9.81 5.44
CA VAL A 108 5.09 -10.00 6.83
C VAL A 108 3.93 -10.32 7.80
N PHE A 109 2.72 -9.85 7.48
CA PHE A 109 1.55 -10.06 8.34
C PHE A 109 0.84 -11.39 8.11
N VAL A 110 1.00 -12.03 6.95
CA VAL A 110 0.21 -13.21 6.54
C VAL A 110 0.40 -14.39 7.47
N GLY A 111 1.66 -14.79 7.74
CA GLY A 111 1.95 -15.92 8.63
C GLY A 111 1.40 -15.70 10.05
N PRO A 112 1.75 -14.58 10.72
CA PRO A 112 1.19 -14.21 12.01
C PRO A 112 -0.34 -14.13 12.04
N PHE A 113 -0.97 -13.56 11.00
CA PHE A 113 -2.43 -13.46 10.91
C PHE A 113 -3.06 -14.84 10.78
N ALA A 114 -2.52 -15.70 9.91
CA ALA A 114 -3.01 -17.06 9.69
C ALA A 114 -2.96 -17.94 10.96
N ARG A 115 -2.09 -17.65 11.93
CA ARG A 115 -2.05 -18.39 13.22
C ARG A 115 -3.32 -18.21 14.05
N TYR A 116 -4.01 -17.08 13.92
CA TYR A 116 -5.28 -16.85 14.62
C TYR A 116 -6.46 -17.56 13.95
N PHE A 117 -6.33 -17.93 12.67
CA PHE A 117 -7.36 -18.61 11.88
C PHE A 117 -6.82 -19.96 11.37
N PRO A 118 -6.67 -20.96 12.25
CA PRO A 118 -5.93 -22.20 11.96
C PRO A 118 -6.61 -23.10 10.91
N LYS A 119 -7.90 -22.91 10.66
CA LYS A 119 -8.67 -23.64 9.65
C LYS A 119 -8.62 -23.01 8.26
N ALA A 120 -8.21 -21.74 8.15
CA ALA A 120 -8.18 -21.04 6.89
C ALA A 120 -7.08 -21.60 5.98
N ILE A 121 -7.41 -21.77 4.69
CA ILE A 121 -6.40 -22.02 3.65
C ILE A 121 -5.76 -20.68 3.29
N VAL A 122 -4.42 -20.66 3.25
CA VAL A 122 -3.65 -19.49 2.83
C VAL A 122 -3.32 -19.66 1.35
N TYR A 123 -3.83 -18.79 0.51
CA TYR A 123 -3.45 -18.71 -0.90
C TYR A 123 -2.40 -17.62 -1.11
N VAL A 124 -1.37 -17.91 -1.88
CA VAL A 124 -0.32 -16.95 -2.23
C VAL A 124 -0.27 -16.74 -3.74
N ALA A 125 0.01 -15.51 -4.18
CA ALA A 125 0.40 -15.25 -5.56
C ALA A 125 1.56 -16.18 -5.96
N PRO A 126 1.60 -16.71 -7.20
CA PRO A 126 2.70 -17.55 -7.65
C PRO A 126 4.02 -16.78 -7.66
N ASN A 127 5.16 -17.50 -7.72
CA ASN A 127 6.50 -16.90 -7.76
C ASN A 127 6.89 -16.10 -6.50
N GLN A 128 6.36 -16.48 -5.33
CA GLN A 128 6.84 -15.93 -4.06
C GLN A 128 8.34 -16.10 -3.91
N TRP A 129 8.99 -15.05 -3.42
CA TRP A 129 10.43 -15.03 -3.18
C TRP A 129 10.76 -14.27 -1.89
N SER A 130 12.02 -14.38 -1.44
CA SER A 130 12.56 -13.57 -0.34
C SER A 130 14.00 -13.14 -0.61
N PHE A 131 14.42 -12.08 0.07
CA PHE A 131 15.76 -11.50 0.00
C PHE A 131 16.42 -11.56 1.40
N PRO A 132 17.75 -11.74 1.50
CA PRO A 132 18.72 -11.97 0.41
C PRO A 132 18.76 -13.40 -0.11
N LEU A 133 18.11 -14.33 0.60
CA LEU A 133 18.02 -15.74 0.21
C LEU A 133 16.56 -16.06 -0.09
N ASN A 134 16.34 -16.85 -1.15
CA ASN A 134 15.02 -17.34 -1.50
C ASN A 134 14.65 -18.53 -0.60
N LEU A 135 14.04 -18.25 0.55
CA LEU A 135 13.72 -19.23 1.58
C LEU A 135 12.33 -19.82 1.35
N PRO A 136 12.09 -21.08 1.76
CA PRO A 136 10.76 -21.66 1.75
C PRO A 136 9.76 -20.80 2.54
N LEU A 137 8.53 -20.64 2.04
CA LEU A 137 7.47 -19.87 2.70
C LEU A 137 7.21 -20.31 4.15
N SER A 138 7.40 -21.60 4.44
CA SER A 138 7.27 -22.14 5.79
C SER A 138 8.29 -21.57 6.78
N TRP A 139 9.50 -21.26 6.30
CA TRP A 139 10.55 -20.63 7.10
C TRP A 139 10.28 -19.14 7.29
N LEU A 140 9.53 -18.52 6.38
CA LEU A 140 8.99 -17.18 6.51
C LEU A 140 7.73 -17.13 7.40
N GLY A 141 7.34 -18.26 7.99
CA GLY A 141 6.26 -18.35 8.97
C GLY A 141 4.88 -18.67 8.39
N LEU A 142 4.76 -18.93 7.08
CA LEU A 142 3.51 -19.39 6.49
C LEU A 142 3.24 -20.87 6.84
N PRO A 143 1.98 -21.26 7.10
CA PRO A 143 1.66 -22.61 7.56
C PRO A 143 1.77 -23.64 6.42
N ALA A 144 2.85 -24.42 6.42
CA ALA A 144 3.23 -25.33 5.32
C ALA A 144 2.13 -26.27 4.82
N LYS A 145 1.30 -26.81 5.71
CA LYS A 145 0.26 -27.80 5.36
C LYS A 145 -1.02 -27.21 4.74
N ARG A 146 -1.16 -25.87 4.74
CA ARG A 146 -2.36 -25.16 4.30
C ARG A 146 -2.01 -23.85 3.59
N THR A 147 -0.80 -23.78 3.03
CA THR A 147 -0.39 -22.70 2.13
C THR A 147 -0.37 -23.27 0.73
N GLU A 148 -1.19 -22.70 -0.15
CA GLU A 148 -1.35 -23.10 -1.53
C GLU A 148 -0.97 -21.95 -2.46
N ILE A 149 -0.40 -22.27 -3.62
CA ILE A 149 -0.20 -21.29 -4.68
C ILE A 149 -1.53 -21.11 -5.38
N LEU A 150 -1.93 -19.86 -5.64
CA LEU A 150 -3.12 -19.57 -6.45
C LEU A 150 -2.99 -20.25 -7.83
N PRO A 151 -3.94 -21.10 -8.21
CA PRO A 151 -3.99 -21.65 -9.57
C PRO A 151 -4.11 -20.53 -10.61
N ALA A 152 -3.63 -20.77 -11.82
CA ALA A 152 -3.72 -19.76 -12.89
C ALA A 152 -5.18 -19.45 -13.27
N ASP A 153 -6.04 -20.48 -13.30
CA ASP A 153 -7.46 -20.32 -13.62
C ASP A 153 -8.29 -20.20 -12.34
N SER A 154 -8.87 -19.02 -12.13
CA SER A 154 -9.74 -18.73 -10.99
C SER A 154 -10.96 -19.64 -10.87
N ALA A 155 -11.47 -20.17 -11.99
CA ALA A 155 -12.63 -21.07 -12.01
C ALA A 155 -12.33 -22.45 -11.40
N THR A 156 -11.06 -22.83 -11.31
CA THR A 156 -10.64 -24.11 -10.70
C THR A 156 -10.54 -24.05 -9.18
N THR A 157 -10.69 -22.86 -8.60
CA THR A 157 -10.58 -22.66 -7.16
C THR A 157 -11.93 -22.70 -6.47
N PRO A 158 -11.98 -23.03 -5.17
CA PRO A 158 -13.17 -22.83 -4.34
C PRO A 158 -13.66 -21.37 -4.30
N LEU A 159 -12.81 -20.41 -4.71
CA LEU A 159 -13.10 -18.97 -4.75
C LEU A 159 -13.91 -18.58 -5.99
N GLY A 160 -13.88 -19.38 -7.06
CA GLY A 160 -14.45 -19.07 -8.37
C GLY A 160 -15.96 -18.75 -8.38
N LYS A 161 -16.68 -19.16 -7.32
CA LYS A 161 -18.10 -18.82 -7.14
C LYS A 161 -18.29 -17.33 -6.82
N ASP A 162 -17.44 -16.79 -5.96
CA ASP A 162 -17.54 -15.44 -5.42
C ASP A 162 -16.63 -14.45 -6.18
N PHE A 163 -15.55 -14.95 -6.78
CA PHE A 163 -14.50 -14.14 -7.37
C PHE A 163 -14.03 -14.62 -8.74
N SER A 164 -13.65 -13.66 -9.57
CA SER A 164 -12.69 -13.84 -10.65
C SER A 164 -11.37 -13.23 -10.22
N TYR A 165 -10.23 -13.73 -10.69
CA TYR A 165 -8.96 -13.06 -10.45
C TYR A 165 -8.02 -13.18 -11.65
N GLU A 166 -7.10 -12.21 -11.76
CA GLU A 166 -6.10 -12.12 -12.81
C GLU A 166 -4.73 -11.90 -12.18
N ILE A 167 -3.79 -12.79 -12.52
CA ILE A 167 -2.43 -12.76 -12.02
C ILE A 167 -1.58 -11.97 -13.01
N LEU A 168 -0.91 -10.93 -12.55
CA LEU A 168 0.12 -10.26 -13.35
C LEU A 168 1.34 -11.20 -13.45
N PRO A 169 1.81 -11.57 -14.66
CA PRO A 169 3.02 -12.37 -14.79
C PRO A 169 4.19 -11.75 -14.01
N ALA A 170 5.03 -12.59 -13.40
CA ALA A 170 6.15 -12.11 -12.62
C ALA A 170 7.14 -11.31 -13.48
N ILE A 171 7.23 -10.02 -13.18
CA ILE A 171 8.17 -9.08 -13.79
C ILE A 171 9.53 -9.29 -13.12
N ASP A 172 10.53 -9.72 -13.89
CA ASP A 172 11.90 -9.86 -13.42
C ASP A 172 12.55 -8.49 -13.27
N LEU A 173 13.06 -8.20 -12.07
CA LEU A 173 13.79 -6.98 -11.76
C LEU A 173 15.26 -7.26 -11.45
N ASN A 174 15.80 -8.43 -11.87
CA ASN A 174 17.11 -9.01 -11.55
C ASN A 174 17.35 -9.31 -10.06
N VAL A 175 17.15 -8.33 -9.18
CA VAL A 175 17.33 -8.47 -7.72
C VAL A 175 16.11 -9.06 -7.02
N GLY A 176 15.03 -9.30 -7.77
CA GLY A 176 13.75 -9.76 -7.27
C GLY A 176 12.69 -9.75 -8.36
N TYR A 177 11.45 -9.97 -7.94
CA TYR A 177 10.31 -10.02 -8.84
C TYR A 177 9.17 -9.14 -8.34
N PHE A 178 8.40 -8.58 -9.28
CA PHE A 178 7.12 -7.92 -9.01
C PHE A 178 5.98 -8.69 -9.67
N SER A 179 4.90 -8.87 -8.92
CA SER A 179 3.63 -9.43 -9.39
C SER A 179 2.59 -9.12 -8.33
N GLU A 180 1.36 -8.93 -8.78
CA GLU A 180 0.20 -8.93 -7.92
C GLU A 180 -0.97 -9.68 -8.58
N VAL A 181 -2.00 -9.94 -7.78
CA VAL A 181 -3.23 -10.61 -8.21
C VAL A 181 -4.41 -9.69 -7.95
N ALA A 182 -5.05 -9.28 -9.04
CA ALA A 182 -6.30 -8.53 -8.99
C ALA A 182 -7.45 -9.49 -8.71
N PHE A 183 -8.27 -9.19 -7.70
CA PHE A 183 -9.47 -9.98 -7.39
C PHE A 183 -10.72 -9.15 -7.69
N PHE A 184 -11.70 -9.73 -8.36
CA PHE A 184 -12.98 -9.11 -8.63
C PHE A 184 -14.10 -9.86 -7.92
N HIS A 185 -14.75 -9.20 -6.96
CA HIS A 185 -15.88 -9.76 -6.25
C HIS A 185 -17.17 -9.56 -7.06
N HIS A 186 -17.80 -10.67 -7.47
CA HIS A 186 -18.93 -10.66 -8.40
C HIS A 186 -20.13 -9.87 -7.89
N TYR A 187 -20.51 -10.09 -6.62
CA TYR A 187 -21.74 -9.51 -6.06
C TYR A 187 -21.67 -7.99 -5.89
N SER A 188 -20.57 -7.48 -5.30
CA SER A 188 -20.41 -6.03 -5.08
C SER A 188 -19.79 -5.30 -6.27
N GLN A 189 -19.40 -6.02 -7.32
CA GLN A 189 -18.72 -5.48 -8.49
C GLN A 189 -17.46 -4.67 -8.12
N THR A 190 -16.73 -5.19 -7.13
CA THR A 190 -15.56 -4.52 -6.52
C THR A 190 -14.27 -5.19 -6.98
N LEU A 191 -13.36 -4.38 -7.52
CA LEU A 191 -11.99 -4.75 -7.85
C LEU A 191 -11.08 -4.50 -6.64
N LEU A 192 -10.32 -5.52 -6.25
CA LEU A 192 -9.30 -5.48 -5.21
C LEU A 192 -7.91 -5.56 -5.87
N LEU A 193 -7.04 -4.63 -5.50
CA LEU A 193 -5.67 -4.52 -5.99
C LEU A 193 -4.75 -4.14 -4.85
N THR A 194 -3.46 -4.46 -4.96
CA THR A 194 -2.45 -4.04 -3.98
C THR A 194 -1.88 -2.69 -4.35
N ASP A 195 -0.77 -2.70 -5.09
CA ASP A 195 0.08 -1.54 -5.34
C ASP A 195 -0.12 -0.97 -6.75
N GLY A 196 -0.60 -1.77 -7.72
CA GLY A 196 -0.68 -1.35 -9.12
C GLY A 196 -1.72 -0.28 -9.41
N ILE A 197 -2.65 0.00 -8.49
CA ILE A 197 -3.56 1.13 -8.62
C ILE A 197 -3.73 1.84 -7.29
N ILE A 198 -3.81 3.17 -7.34
CA ILE A 198 -4.12 4.01 -6.19
C ILE A 198 -5.02 5.18 -6.61
N SER A 199 -5.66 5.80 -5.63
CA SER A 199 -6.17 7.18 -5.74
C SER A 199 -5.75 7.93 -4.49
N ILE A 200 -5.26 9.15 -4.67
CA ILE A 200 -4.73 9.96 -3.57
C ILE A 200 -5.87 10.86 -3.09
N PRO A 201 -6.32 10.84 -1.82
CA PRO A 201 -7.29 11.79 -1.26
C PRO A 201 -6.68 13.18 -1.06
N GLU A 202 -7.49 14.25 -1.11
CA GLU A 202 -7.00 15.62 -0.89
C GLU A 202 -6.62 15.82 0.58
N ASN A 203 -7.45 15.26 1.46
CA ASN A 203 -7.28 15.27 2.91
C ASN A 203 -6.67 13.94 3.38
N PRO A 204 -5.96 13.92 4.51
CA PRO A 204 -5.47 12.69 5.12
C PRO A 204 -6.61 11.67 5.35
N PRO A 205 -6.39 10.38 5.04
CA PRO A 205 -7.26 9.29 5.45
C PRO A 205 -7.49 9.25 6.96
N ALA A 206 -8.66 8.76 7.40
CA ALA A 206 -9.07 8.73 8.81
C ALA A 206 -8.06 8.06 9.75
N ILE A 207 -7.32 7.04 9.27
CA ILE A 207 -6.29 6.36 10.06
C ILE A 207 -5.10 7.27 10.41
N LEU A 208 -4.77 8.24 9.55
CA LEU A 208 -3.73 9.25 9.84
C LEU A 208 -4.21 10.34 10.81
N GLU A 209 -5.51 10.51 10.97
CA GLU A 209 -6.10 11.51 11.88
C GLU A 209 -6.02 11.07 13.36
N LEU A 210 -5.75 9.78 13.63
CA LEU A 210 -5.67 9.24 15.00
C LEU A 210 -4.40 9.66 15.75
N ASP A 211 -3.25 9.72 15.07
CA ASP A 211 -1.99 10.32 15.57
C ASP A 211 -1.45 11.25 14.47
N PRO A 212 -1.76 12.55 14.53
CA PRO A 212 -1.45 13.48 13.44
C PRO A 212 0.03 13.87 13.38
N TYR A 213 0.88 13.40 14.31
CA TYR A 213 2.26 13.85 14.37
C TYR A 213 3.06 13.67 13.09
N PRO A 214 2.96 12.54 12.34
CA PRO A 214 3.60 12.42 11.04
C PRO A 214 3.18 13.53 10.06
N LEU A 215 1.89 13.89 10.06
CA LEU A 215 1.36 15.00 9.24
C LEU A 215 2.00 16.33 9.68
N LEU A 216 1.97 16.64 10.98
CA LEU A 216 2.53 17.89 11.50
C LEU A 216 4.04 17.99 11.30
N PHE A 217 4.76 16.86 11.33
CA PHE A 217 6.18 16.81 11.04
C PHE A 217 6.48 17.19 9.58
N HIS A 218 5.77 16.59 8.62
CA HIS A 218 5.94 16.89 7.19
C HIS A 218 5.33 18.24 6.77
N ALA A 219 4.50 18.84 7.62
CA ALA A 219 4.00 20.18 7.44
C ALA A 219 5.08 21.26 7.73
N LYS A 220 6.18 20.96 8.43
CA LYS A 220 7.25 21.94 8.70
C LYS A 220 7.89 22.45 7.40
N ASN A 221 8.29 23.72 7.36
CA ASN A 221 9.18 24.25 6.33
C ASN A 221 10.65 24.20 6.78
N THR A 222 10.90 24.34 8.09
CA THR A 222 12.23 24.30 8.68
C THR A 222 12.27 23.52 10.00
N ALA A 223 13.46 23.15 10.47
CA ALA A 223 13.67 22.50 11.77
C ALA A 223 13.20 23.36 12.97
N LYS A 224 13.06 24.68 12.80
CA LYS A 224 12.65 25.61 13.85
C LYS A 224 11.13 25.71 14.01
N ASP A 225 10.38 25.19 13.05
CA ASP A 225 8.93 25.36 13.01
C ASP A 225 8.26 24.50 14.07
N LEU A 226 7.37 25.12 14.85
CA LEU A 226 6.34 24.42 15.61
C LEU A 226 5.04 24.58 14.83
N VAL A 227 4.53 23.47 14.33
CA VAL A 227 3.32 23.46 13.51
C VAL A 227 2.14 23.19 14.43
N GLU A 228 1.21 24.14 14.49
CA GLU A 228 -0.05 23.96 15.22
C GLU A 228 -0.90 22.87 14.58
N ASP A 229 -1.62 22.15 15.43
CA ASP A 229 -2.48 21.06 14.98
C ASP A 229 -3.82 21.60 14.45
N THR A 230 -3.83 21.96 13.16
CA THR A 230 -5.03 22.43 12.44
C THR A 230 -5.33 21.55 11.22
N PRO A 231 -6.58 21.46 10.74
CA PRO A 231 -6.93 20.71 9.53
C PRO A 231 -6.08 21.10 8.31
N GLU A 232 -5.74 22.37 8.16
CA GLU A 232 -4.93 22.90 7.07
C GLU A 232 -3.49 22.39 7.15
N ASN A 233 -2.91 22.39 8.36
CA ASN A 233 -1.55 21.89 8.57
C ASN A 233 -1.47 20.36 8.42
N ARG A 234 -2.49 19.63 8.89
CA ARG A 234 -2.62 18.18 8.65
C ARG A 234 -2.69 17.87 7.15
N ARG A 235 -3.52 18.61 6.40
CA ARG A 235 -3.61 18.52 4.94
C ARG A 235 -2.28 18.82 4.27
N ARG A 236 -1.60 19.91 4.65
CA ARG A 236 -0.28 20.26 4.11
C ARG A 236 0.73 19.13 4.30
N GLY A 237 0.79 18.57 5.50
CA GLY A 237 1.64 17.43 5.82
C GLY A 237 1.33 16.21 4.98
N TRP A 238 0.04 15.87 4.86
CA TRP A 238 -0.44 14.76 4.05
C TRP A 238 -0.01 14.88 2.59
N GLN A 239 -0.26 16.04 1.97
CA GLN A 239 0.06 16.26 0.56
C GLN A 239 1.56 16.12 0.29
N ARG A 240 2.40 16.62 1.20
CA ARG A 240 3.86 16.45 1.15
C ARG A 240 4.30 15.01 1.35
N ILE A 241 3.65 14.26 2.25
CA ILE A 241 3.85 12.82 2.41
C ILE A 241 3.52 12.08 1.11
N CYS A 242 2.43 12.40 0.43
CA CYS A 242 2.08 11.76 -0.85
C CYS A 242 3.17 11.97 -1.90
N LEU A 243 3.66 13.21 -2.02
CA LEU A 243 4.75 13.53 -2.95
C LEU A 243 6.02 12.73 -2.64
N PHE A 244 6.42 12.67 -1.37
CA PHE A 244 7.57 11.87 -0.95
C PHE A 244 7.34 10.38 -1.22
N ALA A 245 6.20 9.83 -0.82
CA ALA A 245 5.91 8.41 -0.94
C ALA A 245 5.93 7.91 -2.39
N LEU A 246 5.58 8.78 -3.34
CA LEU A 246 5.34 8.39 -4.74
C LEU A 246 6.44 8.81 -5.72
N TYR A 247 7.24 9.82 -5.37
CA TYR A 247 8.40 10.27 -6.15
C TYR A 247 9.76 10.03 -5.47
N PHE A 248 9.79 9.61 -4.20
CA PHE A 248 10.92 9.70 -3.26
C PHE A 248 11.39 11.13 -3.02
N GLN A 249 11.97 11.76 -4.04
CA GLN A 249 12.42 13.14 -4.01
C GLN A 249 11.88 13.86 -5.25
N PRO A 250 10.66 14.45 -5.18
CA PRO A 250 10.18 15.30 -6.26
C PRO A 250 11.09 16.53 -6.43
N PRO A 251 11.11 17.22 -7.58
CA PRO A 251 11.96 18.40 -7.81
C PRO A 251 11.75 19.52 -6.77
N VAL A 252 10.52 19.62 -6.27
CA VAL A 252 10.12 20.58 -5.22
C VAL A 252 10.64 20.21 -3.83
N LEU A 253 11.27 19.06 -3.64
CA LEU A 253 11.89 18.63 -2.39
C LEU A 253 13.42 18.61 -2.53
N ALA A 254 14.06 19.63 -1.97
CA ALA A 254 15.51 19.63 -1.80
C ALA A 254 15.88 18.95 -0.47
N VAL A 255 16.93 18.12 -0.51
CA VAL A 255 17.57 17.55 0.69
C VAL A 255 18.83 18.37 0.98
N PRO A 256 18.86 19.17 2.07
CA PRO A 256 20.05 19.93 2.42
C PRO A 256 21.24 19.02 2.76
N ASN A 257 22.46 19.52 2.60
CA ASN A 257 23.64 18.77 3.04
C ASN A 257 23.61 18.53 4.57
N TRP A 258 24.21 17.42 5.00
CA TRP A 258 24.17 16.99 6.41
C TRP A 258 24.76 18.01 7.38
N ILE A 259 25.80 18.76 6.98
CA ILE A 259 26.40 19.81 7.82
C ILE A 259 25.34 20.86 8.18
N LYS A 260 24.53 21.30 7.19
CA LYS A 260 23.43 22.23 7.41
C LYS A 260 22.34 21.60 8.28
N VAL A 261 21.92 20.36 8.01
CA VAL A 261 20.90 19.65 8.80
C VAL A 261 21.29 19.55 10.28
N PHE A 262 22.53 19.14 10.58
CA PHE A 262 23.02 19.08 11.96
C PHE A 262 23.09 20.46 12.62
N ARG A 263 23.53 21.49 11.88
CA ARG A 263 23.55 22.87 12.38
C ARG A 263 22.14 23.37 12.73
N ASP A 264 21.19 23.14 11.83
CA ASP A 264 19.80 23.58 12.01
C ASP A 264 19.14 22.85 13.18
N ALA A 265 19.47 21.57 13.42
CA ALA A 265 18.98 20.79 14.55
C ALA A 265 19.35 21.39 15.93
N PHE A 266 20.51 22.04 16.06
CA PHE A 266 20.86 22.77 17.30
C PHE A 266 19.89 23.91 17.61
N THR A 267 19.28 24.48 16.57
CA THR A 267 18.31 25.58 16.68
C THR A 267 16.85 25.12 16.67
N ALA A 268 16.61 23.81 16.52
CA ALA A 268 15.26 23.25 16.51
C ALA A 268 14.56 23.46 17.85
N LYS A 269 13.28 23.81 17.80
CA LYS A 269 12.46 24.03 19.00
C LYS A 269 12.05 22.72 19.68
N GLU A 270 11.92 21.63 18.92
CA GLU A 270 11.63 20.30 19.44
C GLU A 270 12.82 19.35 19.16
N LYS A 271 13.40 18.77 20.22
CA LYS A 271 14.56 17.85 20.15
C LYS A 271 14.26 16.48 20.76
N SER A 272 12.98 16.12 20.84
CA SER A 272 12.55 14.83 21.34
C SER A 272 13.02 13.69 20.42
N LYS A 273 13.03 12.45 20.91
CA LYS A 273 13.25 11.26 20.06
C LYS A 273 12.21 11.18 18.93
N LYS A 274 10.97 11.60 19.18
CA LYS A 274 9.88 11.69 18.20
C LYS A 274 10.22 12.70 17.10
N ALA A 275 10.88 13.81 17.44
CA ALA A 275 11.35 14.82 16.48
C ALA A 275 12.71 14.50 15.86
N TYR A 276 13.20 13.27 15.95
CA TYR A 276 14.55 12.88 15.51
C TYR A 276 15.66 13.80 16.06
N PHE A 277 15.54 14.22 17.32
CA PHE A 277 16.48 15.14 17.97
C PHE A 277 16.63 16.50 17.26
N GLY A 278 15.61 16.92 16.51
CA GLY A 278 15.59 18.17 15.75
C GLY A 278 16.08 18.05 14.31
N LEU A 279 16.46 16.84 13.85
CA LEU A 279 16.86 16.59 12.47
C LEU A 279 15.64 16.72 11.54
N PHE A 280 15.76 17.61 10.56
CA PHE A 280 14.73 17.83 9.55
C PHE A 280 15.38 18.08 8.17
N PRO A 281 15.62 17.02 7.39
CA PRO A 281 16.40 17.08 6.14
C PRO A 281 15.53 17.43 4.92
N PHE A 282 14.51 18.28 5.08
CA PHE A 282 13.55 18.60 4.02
C PHE A 282 13.48 20.10 3.79
N GLN A 283 13.56 20.52 2.54
CA GLN A 283 13.35 21.89 2.12
C GLN A 283 12.41 21.90 0.91
N TRP A 284 11.16 22.31 1.14
CA TRP A 284 10.11 22.37 0.12
C TRP A 284 10.17 23.70 -0.63
N GLY A 285 10.15 23.64 -1.97
CA GLY A 285 9.97 24.80 -2.84
C GLY A 285 8.50 25.24 -2.90
N ASP A 286 8.23 26.48 -3.28
CA ASP A 286 6.90 27.10 -3.16
C ASP A 286 5.82 26.42 -4.03
N ASP A 287 6.19 25.83 -5.16
CA ASP A 287 5.27 25.18 -6.11
C ASP A 287 4.83 23.75 -5.72
N TRP A 288 5.18 23.26 -4.52
CA TRP A 288 4.87 21.89 -4.11
C TRP A 288 3.38 21.53 -4.19
N GLN A 289 2.47 22.50 -3.96
CA GLN A 289 1.03 22.28 -4.08
C GLN A 289 0.60 21.98 -5.51
N LYS A 290 1.19 22.66 -6.50
CA LYS A 290 0.93 22.40 -7.91
C LYS A 290 1.37 20.99 -8.29
N THR A 291 2.55 20.56 -7.85
CA THR A 291 3.03 19.18 -8.04
C THR A 291 2.06 18.18 -7.40
N PHE A 292 1.55 18.45 -6.19
CA PHE A 292 0.55 17.58 -5.57
C PHE A 292 -0.75 17.50 -6.39
N LEU A 293 -1.26 18.62 -6.89
CA LEU A 293 -2.47 18.65 -7.72
C LEU A 293 -2.29 17.87 -9.03
N ASN A 294 -1.12 18.00 -9.66
CA ASN A 294 -0.74 17.22 -10.85
C ASN A 294 -0.72 15.72 -10.56
N LEU A 295 -0.08 15.31 -9.46
CA LEU A 295 0.01 13.92 -9.04
C LEU A 295 -1.37 13.32 -8.72
N ARG A 296 -2.18 14.05 -7.93
CA ARG A 296 -3.49 13.59 -7.48
C ARG A 296 -4.49 13.43 -8.62
N ARG A 297 -4.40 14.25 -9.66
CA ARG A 297 -5.33 14.25 -10.82
C ARG A 297 -6.80 14.26 -10.38
N GLU A 298 -7.16 15.18 -9.49
CA GLU A 298 -8.52 15.31 -8.93
C GLU A 298 -9.03 14.07 -8.18
N GLY A 299 -8.16 13.11 -7.84
CA GLY A 299 -8.54 11.86 -7.18
C GLY A 299 -8.89 10.74 -8.15
N ARG A 300 -8.55 10.86 -9.43
CA ARG A 300 -8.66 9.76 -10.40
C ARG A 300 -7.75 8.60 -10.01
N LEU A 301 -8.07 7.43 -10.55
CA LEU A 301 -7.18 6.28 -10.49
C LEU A 301 -5.88 6.60 -11.21
N ILE A 302 -4.76 6.26 -10.57
CA ILE A 302 -3.41 6.35 -11.13
C ILE A 302 -2.62 5.10 -10.78
N VAL A 303 -1.66 4.78 -11.62
CA VAL A 303 -0.54 3.92 -11.23
C VAL A 303 0.49 4.82 -10.55
N ALA A 304 1.04 4.39 -9.42
CA ALA A 304 2.06 5.16 -8.72
C ALA A 304 3.25 5.47 -9.65
N PRO A 305 3.77 6.73 -9.69
CA PRO A 305 4.88 7.11 -10.55
C PRO A 305 6.09 6.17 -10.43
N ILE A 306 6.43 5.77 -9.21
CA ILE A 306 7.47 4.78 -8.94
C ILE A 306 7.24 3.45 -9.68
N LEU A 307 6.01 2.95 -9.76
CA LEU A 307 5.70 1.73 -10.50
C LEU A 307 5.73 1.96 -12.02
N GLN A 308 5.26 3.12 -12.49
CA GLN A 308 5.34 3.47 -13.91
C GLN A 308 6.78 3.48 -14.41
N THR A 309 7.68 4.11 -13.64
CA THR A 309 9.07 4.35 -14.07
C THR A 309 10.01 3.20 -13.73
N LEU A 310 9.80 2.49 -12.61
CA LEU A 310 10.78 1.51 -12.10
C LEU A 310 10.36 0.04 -12.26
N ILE A 311 9.11 -0.27 -12.60
CA ILE A 311 8.59 -1.65 -12.53
C ILE A 311 7.78 -2.03 -13.77
N LEU A 312 6.65 -1.37 -14.02
CA LEU A 312 5.65 -1.81 -15.00
C LEU A 312 6.02 -1.49 -16.46
N ASN A 313 7.09 -0.73 -16.67
CA ASN A 313 7.66 -0.44 -17.99
C ASN A 313 8.66 -1.49 -18.48
N ARG A 314 8.81 -2.62 -17.79
CA ARG A 314 9.78 -3.70 -18.10
C ARG A 314 9.17 -4.83 -18.92
N THR A 315 7.85 -4.93 -18.90
CA THR A 315 7.04 -5.96 -19.57
C THR A 315 5.72 -5.31 -19.99
N THR A 316 5.78 -4.24 -20.80
CA THR A 316 4.61 -3.37 -21.06
C THR A 316 3.46 -4.12 -21.73
N ASP A 317 3.78 -5.11 -22.56
CA ASP A 317 2.79 -5.88 -23.29
C ASP A 317 2.06 -6.86 -22.35
N GLU A 318 2.78 -7.53 -21.43
CA GLU A 318 2.19 -8.40 -20.41
C GLU A 318 1.31 -7.61 -19.44
N VAL A 319 1.77 -6.43 -18.99
CA VAL A 319 0.97 -5.55 -18.12
C VAL A 319 -0.28 -5.09 -18.87
N SER A 320 -0.17 -4.69 -20.13
CA SER A 320 -1.32 -4.25 -20.94
C SER A 320 -2.35 -5.36 -21.12
N GLN A 321 -1.91 -6.58 -21.43
CA GLN A 321 -2.81 -7.73 -21.54
C GLN A 321 -3.49 -8.08 -20.22
N TRP A 322 -2.78 -7.95 -19.09
CA TRP A 322 -3.36 -8.14 -17.76
C TRP A 322 -4.44 -7.10 -17.46
N VAL A 323 -4.18 -5.82 -17.77
CA VAL A 323 -5.15 -4.73 -17.67
C VAL A 323 -6.38 -4.99 -18.54
N ASP A 324 -6.18 -5.44 -19.79
CA ASP A 324 -7.28 -5.72 -20.72
C ASP A 324 -8.17 -6.88 -20.27
N ARG A 325 -7.60 -7.90 -19.60
CA ARG A 325 -8.38 -8.99 -19.01
C ARG A 325 -9.20 -8.51 -17.82
N ILE A 326 -8.61 -7.73 -16.90
CA ILE A 326 -9.32 -7.15 -15.76
C ILE A 326 -10.46 -6.23 -16.23
N ALA A 327 -10.21 -5.43 -17.28
CA ALA A 327 -11.18 -4.50 -17.83
C ALA A 327 -12.39 -5.18 -18.51
N GLN A 328 -12.38 -6.50 -18.69
CA GLN A 328 -13.58 -7.23 -19.11
C GLN A 328 -14.62 -7.32 -18.01
N TRP A 329 -14.23 -7.17 -16.75
CA TRP A 329 -15.16 -7.25 -15.62
C TRP A 329 -16.02 -5.98 -15.50
N PRO A 330 -17.27 -6.10 -15.01
CA PRO A 330 -18.17 -4.97 -14.83
C PRO A 330 -17.84 -4.22 -13.53
N ILE A 331 -16.65 -3.62 -13.47
CA ILE A 331 -16.14 -2.88 -12.31
C ILE A 331 -17.03 -1.66 -12.03
N LYS A 332 -17.42 -1.47 -10.76
CA LYS A 332 -18.09 -0.26 -10.27
C LYS A 332 -17.36 0.40 -9.11
N GLN A 333 -16.44 -0.34 -8.50
CA GLN A 333 -15.74 0.09 -7.30
C GLN A 333 -14.35 -0.52 -7.27
N VAL A 334 -13.37 0.24 -6.79
CA VAL A 334 -11.99 -0.21 -6.60
C VAL A 334 -11.59 -0.03 -5.14
N ILE A 335 -10.94 -1.05 -4.57
CA ILE A 335 -10.34 -1.02 -3.24
C ILE A 335 -8.85 -1.38 -3.41
N PRO A 336 -7.97 -0.37 -3.47
CA PRO A 336 -6.54 -0.59 -3.42
C PRO A 336 -6.10 -0.92 -1.98
N CYS A 337 -4.87 -1.41 -1.78
CA CYS A 337 -4.34 -1.61 -0.44
C CYS A 337 -3.79 -0.32 0.21
N HIS A 338 -3.61 0.76 -0.58
CA HIS A 338 -3.04 2.03 -0.12
C HIS A 338 -3.93 3.24 -0.46
N PHE A 339 -3.69 4.37 0.20
CA PHE A 339 -4.37 5.66 -0.03
C PHE A 339 -5.91 5.60 0.07
N ALA A 340 -6.66 6.20 -0.85
CA ALA A 340 -8.12 6.31 -0.77
C ALA A 340 -8.81 4.95 -0.94
N SER A 341 -9.86 4.73 -0.15
CA SER A 341 -10.78 3.61 -0.32
C SER A 341 -12.09 3.87 0.44
N PRO A 342 -13.24 3.38 -0.06
CA PRO A 342 -13.44 2.84 -1.41
C PRO A 342 -13.38 3.93 -2.49
N ILE A 343 -13.13 3.54 -3.74
CA ILE A 343 -13.13 4.44 -4.89
C ILE A 343 -14.26 4.01 -5.83
N GLN A 344 -15.18 4.93 -6.15
CA GLN A 344 -16.15 4.70 -7.21
C GLN A 344 -15.43 4.94 -8.54
N ALA A 345 -15.28 3.87 -9.32
CA ALA A 345 -14.62 3.92 -10.62
C ALA A 345 -15.08 2.74 -11.46
N ASP A 346 -15.16 2.94 -12.77
CA ASP A 346 -15.49 1.89 -13.72
C ASP A 346 -14.26 1.28 -14.40
N ARG A 347 -14.50 0.32 -15.30
CA ARG A 347 -13.44 -0.33 -16.10
C ARG A 347 -12.69 0.62 -17.04
N GLN A 348 -13.32 1.70 -17.53
CA GLN A 348 -12.67 2.66 -18.41
C GLN A 348 -11.72 3.53 -17.62
N GLU A 349 -12.13 3.99 -16.44
CA GLU A 349 -11.27 4.73 -15.51
C GLU A 349 -10.09 3.87 -15.03
N PHE A 350 -10.32 2.58 -14.78
CA PHE A 350 -9.25 1.61 -14.50
C PHE A 350 -8.25 1.52 -15.66
N GLN A 351 -8.69 1.26 -16.89
CA GLN A 351 -7.80 1.19 -18.06
C GLN A 351 -7.06 2.51 -18.29
N GLN A 352 -7.73 3.64 -18.11
CA GLN A 352 -7.16 4.98 -18.31
C GLN A 352 -6.01 5.27 -17.36
N ALA A 353 -5.99 4.69 -16.15
CA ALA A 353 -4.88 4.83 -15.22
C ALA A 353 -3.57 4.18 -15.72
N PHE A 354 -3.68 3.16 -16.58
CA PHE A 354 -2.58 2.45 -17.22
C PHE A 354 -2.22 2.98 -18.62
N SER A 355 -2.76 4.13 -19.04
CA SER A 355 -2.49 4.67 -20.38
C SER A 355 -1.01 5.00 -20.65
N PHE A 356 -0.19 5.10 -19.59
CA PHE A 356 1.26 5.29 -19.68
C PHE A 356 2.00 4.09 -20.34
N LEU A 357 1.35 2.93 -20.48
CA LEU A 357 1.92 1.77 -21.17
C LEU A 357 1.96 1.97 -22.71
N LEU A 358 1.07 2.83 -23.24
CA LEU A 358 0.91 3.06 -24.68
C LEU A 358 1.43 4.42 -25.14
N LYS A 359 1.52 5.39 -24.24
CA LYS A 359 1.93 6.78 -24.48
C LYS A 359 2.83 7.23 -23.33
N ASP A 360 3.53 8.36 -23.50
CA ASP A 360 4.24 9.02 -22.38
C ASP A 360 3.32 9.15 -21.15
N SER A 361 3.94 9.14 -19.96
CA SER A 361 3.21 9.32 -18.71
C SER A 361 2.33 10.57 -18.76
N TYR A 362 1.13 10.48 -18.17
CA TYR A 362 0.25 11.63 -17.99
C TYR A 362 0.73 12.59 -16.87
N LEU A 363 1.84 12.27 -16.22
CA LEU A 363 2.49 13.11 -15.23
C LEU A 363 3.52 14.03 -15.90
N PRO A 364 3.77 15.24 -15.39
CA PRO A 364 4.81 16.11 -15.92
C PRO A 364 6.19 15.43 -15.86
N LYS A 365 6.96 15.53 -16.96
CA LYS A 365 8.30 14.91 -17.05
C LYS A 365 9.25 15.41 -15.96
N ASP A 366 9.19 16.70 -15.64
CA ASP A 366 10.02 17.28 -14.58
C ASP A 366 9.79 16.58 -13.23
N ASP A 367 8.55 16.20 -12.91
CA ASP A 367 8.21 15.53 -11.65
C ASP A 367 8.79 14.09 -11.57
N LEU A 368 9.10 13.47 -12.72
CA LEU A 368 9.64 12.11 -12.83
C LEU A 368 11.17 12.03 -12.83
N GLN A 369 11.87 13.17 -12.94
CA GLN A 369 13.33 13.23 -13.14
C GLN A 369 14.14 12.44 -12.11
N CYS A 370 13.73 12.45 -10.83
CA CYS A 370 14.39 11.68 -9.79
C CYS A 370 14.27 10.17 -10.04
N LEU A 371 13.07 9.70 -10.37
CA LEU A 371 12.80 8.29 -10.65
C LEU A 371 13.54 7.83 -11.92
N GLU A 372 13.58 8.66 -12.97
CA GLU A 372 14.34 8.39 -14.19
C GLU A 372 15.86 8.32 -13.94
N SER A 373 16.37 9.14 -13.02
CA SER A 373 17.78 9.11 -12.61
C SER A 373 18.11 7.83 -11.83
N ILE A 374 17.21 7.40 -10.94
CA ILE A 374 17.31 6.13 -10.21
C ILE A 374 17.27 4.95 -11.19
N ASP A 375 16.32 4.97 -12.14
CA ASP A 375 16.19 3.96 -13.19
C ASP A 375 17.48 3.83 -14.00
N SER A 376 17.99 4.96 -14.51
CA SER A 376 19.24 5.02 -15.27
C SER A 376 20.42 4.44 -14.48
N PHE A 377 20.48 4.70 -13.17
CA PHE A 377 21.48 4.12 -12.29
C PHE A 377 21.30 2.59 -12.18
N PHE A 378 20.10 2.09 -11.88
CA PHE A 378 19.85 0.65 -11.76
C PHE A 378 20.15 -0.11 -13.05
N VAL A 379 19.72 0.41 -14.20
CA VAL A 379 20.01 -0.19 -15.50
C VAL A 379 21.52 -0.19 -15.79
N ARG A 380 22.21 0.94 -15.54
CA ARG A 380 23.68 1.04 -15.73
C ARG A 380 24.44 0.00 -14.92
N TRP A 381 23.99 -0.28 -13.71
CA TRP A 381 24.59 -1.27 -12.81
C TRP A 381 23.98 -2.67 -12.93
N ARG A 382 23.09 -2.90 -13.91
CA ARG A 382 22.38 -4.17 -14.15
C ARG A 382 21.60 -4.68 -12.94
N LEU A 383 21.18 -3.77 -12.06
CA LEU A 383 20.31 -4.07 -10.92
C LEU A 383 18.86 -4.26 -11.33
N THR A 384 18.46 -3.76 -12.50
CA THR A 384 17.17 -4.02 -13.16
C THR A 384 17.38 -4.14 -14.67
N PRO A 385 16.51 -4.85 -15.41
CA PRO A 385 16.52 -4.81 -16.86
C PRO A 385 16.14 -3.39 -17.37
N PRO A 386 16.57 -3.03 -18.60
CA PRO A 386 16.11 -1.80 -19.24
C PRO A 386 14.60 -1.87 -19.52
N PRO A 387 13.90 -0.72 -19.61
CA PRO A 387 12.49 -0.69 -19.98
C PRO A 387 12.28 -1.12 -21.45
N ASP A 388 11.13 -1.75 -21.74
CA ASP A 388 10.75 -2.22 -23.10
C ASP A 388 10.63 -1.07 -24.10
N LYS A 389 10.16 0.07 -23.61
CA LYS A 389 10.01 1.32 -24.34
C LYS A 389 10.61 2.42 -23.46
N LYS A 390 11.35 3.35 -24.06
CA LYS A 390 11.70 4.59 -23.34
C LYS A 390 10.40 5.35 -23.08
N LEU A 391 9.99 5.44 -21.80
CA LEU A 391 8.90 6.30 -21.34
C LEU A 391 9.27 7.79 -21.46
#